data_AF-Q60FA8-F1
#
_entry.id   AF-Q60FA8-F1
#
_cell.length_a   1.000
_cell.length_b   1.000
_cell.length_c   1.000
_cell.angle_alpha   90.00
_cell.angle_beta   90.00
_cell.angle_gamma   90.00
#
_symmetry.space_group_name_H-M   'P 1'
#
loop_
_entity.id
_entity.type
_entity.pdbx_description
1 polymer ?
#
loop_
_entity_poly.entity_id
_entity_poly.type
_entity_poly.pdbx_seq_one_letter_code
_entity_poly.pdbx_strand_id
1 'polypeptide(L)'
;WQDWIVAPAGYDAYICHGVCPTVLPDHLNATNHAQVQNLLHSVNRRLVPTPCCVPTELSAISMLYIDETGTVVLRTYKDMVVESCGCR
;
A
#
# COMPACT_ATOMS: atom_id res chain seq x y z
N TRP A 1 -0.19 -7.44 20.52
CA TRP A 1 0.56 -6.17 20.37
C TRP A 1 0.15 -5.15 21.43
N GLN A 2 -0.94 -5.36 22.17
CA GLN A 2 -1.37 -4.47 23.27
C GLN A 2 -0.44 -4.49 24.49
N ASP A 3 0.45 -5.48 24.58
CA ASP A 3 1.31 -5.67 25.76
C ASP A 3 2.56 -4.78 25.76
N TRP A 4 2.93 -4.19 24.62
CA TRP A 4 4.18 -3.44 24.46
C TRP A 4 4.04 -2.11 23.70
N ILE A 5 3.00 -1.93 22.88
CA ILE A 5 2.69 -0.63 22.26
C ILE A 5 1.94 0.22 23.27
N VAL A 6 2.52 1.36 23.64
CA VAL A 6 1.92 2.34 24.55
C VAL A 6 1.00 3.30 23.79
N ALA A 7 1.44 3.78 22.62
CA ALA A 7 0.62 4.63 21.74
C ALA A 7 1.10 4.55 20.27
N PRO A 8 0.19 4.73 19.28
CA PRO A 8 -1.26 4.82 19.44
C PRO A 8 -1.88 3.43 19.73
N ALA A 9 -3.07 3.40 20.33
CA ALA A 9 -3.79 2.15 20.60
C ALA A 9 -4.29 1.46 19.32
N GLY A 10 -4.42 2.22 18.24
CA GLY A 10 -4.80 1.81 16.90
C GLY A 10 -4.64 2.99 15.95
N TYR A 11 -4.65 2.72 14.64
CA TYR A 11 -4.57 3.75 13.62
C TYR A 11 -5.22 3.25 12.33
N ASP A 12 -5.66 4.17 11.49
CA ASP A 12 -6.22 3.85 10.17
C ASP A 12 -5.09 3.63 9.18
N ALA A 13 -4.75 2.36 8.92
CA ALA A 13 -3.73 1.99 7.93
C ALA A 13 -4.22 2.16 6.49
N TYR A 14 -5.54 2.12 6.30
CA TYR A 14 -6.22 1.99 5.01
C TYR A 14 -5.76 0.77 4.19
N ILE A 15 -6.40 0.52 3.05
CA ILE A 15 -6.08 -0.60 2.16
C ILE A 15 -6.42 -0.25 0.73
N CYS A 16 -5.54 -0.64 -0.21
CA CYS A 16 -5.87 -0.62 -1.63
C CYS A 16 -6.59 -1.90 -2.01
N HIS A 17 -7.80 -1.77 -2.53
CA HIS A 17 -8.59 -2.90 -2.98
C HIS A 17 -9.45 -2.48 -4.18
N GLY A 18 -9.53 -3.35 -5.19
CA GLY A 18 -10.31 -3.11 -6.40
C GLY A 18 -9.67 -3.71 -7.64
N VAL A 19 -10.41 -3.64 -8.75
CA VAL A 19 -9.96 -4.15 -10.06
C VAL A 19 -9.38 -3.01 -10.88
N CYS A 20 -8.21 -3.23 -11.48
CA CYS A 20 -7.64 -2.32 -12.47
C CYS A 20 -8.42 -2.43 -13.80
N PRO A 21 -9.08 -1.36 -14.27
CA PRO A 21 -9.90 -1.39 -15.49
C PRO A 21 -9.02 -1.55 -16.73
N THR A 22 -9.60 -2.03 -17.84
CA THR A 22 -8.86 -2.30 -19.10
C THR A 22 -8.24 -1.05 -19.73
N VAL A 23 -8.85 0.12 -19.56
CA VAL A 23 -8.25 1.41 -19.88
C VAL A 23 -7.88 2.05 -18.55
N LEU A 24 -6.58 2.24 -18.28
CA LEU A 24 -6.09 2.82 -17.04
C LEU A 24 -6.18 4.34 -17.15
N PRO A 25 -7.08 5.02 -16.39
CA PRO A 25 -7.12 6.47 -16.37
C PRO A 25 -5.91 7.03 -15.61
N ASP A 26 -5.55 8.28 -15.90
CA ASP A 26 -4.36 8.93 -15.33
C ASP A 26 -4.33 8.93 -13.80
N HIS A 27 -5.49 9.06 -13.14
CA HIS A 27 -5.57 9.07 -11.68
C HIS A 27 -5.18 7.74 -11.00
N LEU A 28 -5.10 6.63 -11.74
CA LEU A 28 -4.56 5.36 -11.23
C LEU A 28 -3.02 5.32 -11.25
N ASN A 29 -2.38 6.43 -11.66
CA ASN A 29 -0.95 6.67 -11.66
C ASN A 29 -0.14 5.52 -12.26
N ALA A 30 -0.67 4.83 -13.27
CA ALA A 30 -0.12 3.57 -13.79
C ALA A 30 1.29 3.73 -14.36
N THR A 31 2.19 2.78 -14.08
CA THR A 31 3.51 2.74 -14.72
C THR A 31 3.37 2.35 -16.19
N ASN A 32 4.37 2.67 -17.01
CA ASN A 32 4.42 2.19 -18.39
C ASN A 32 4.28 0.66 -18.48
N HIS A 33 4.89 -0.06 -17.52
CA HIS A 33 4.74 -1.52 -17.42
C HIS A 33 3.28 -1.93 -17.20
N ALA A 34 2.58 -1.30 -16.24
CA ALA A 34 1.18 -1.60 -15.97
C ALA A 34 0.28 -1.30 -17.18
N GLN A 35 0.54 -0.21 -17.92
CA GLN A 35 -0.18 0.12 -19.15
C GLN A 35 0.01 -0.97 -20.22
N VAL A 36 1.26 -1.38 -20.48
CA VAL A 36 1.57 -2.44 -21.46
C VAL A 36 0.99 -3.79 -21.03
N GLN A 37 1.13 -4.16 -19.75
CA GLN A 37 0.59 -5.40 -19.20
C GLN A 37 -0.94 -5.45 -19.38
N ASN A 38 -1.63 -4.34 -19.09
CA ASN A 38 -3.08 -4.29 -19.22
C ASN A 38 -3.55 -4.32 -20.68
N LEU A 39 -2.79 -3.68 -21.59
CA LEU A 39 -3.02 -3.78 -23.03
C LEU A 39 -2.87 -5.24 -23.50
N LEU A 40 -1.78 -5.92 -23.12
CA LEU A 40 -1.57 -7.32 -23.47
C LEU A 40 -2.64 -8.23 -22.89
N HIS A 41 -3.07 -7.98 -21.65
CA HIS A 41 -4.19 -8.69 -21.02
C HIS A 41 -5.49 -8.50 -21.82
N SER A 42 -5.73 -7.31 -22.38
CA SER A 42 -6.92 -7.04 -23.20
C SER A 42 -6.93 -7.80 -24.53
N VAL A 43 -5.75 -8.08 -25.10
CA VAL A 43 -5.59 -8.88 -26.32
C VAL A 43 -5.73 -10.38 -26.03
N ASN A 44 -5.06 -10.88 -24.98
CA ASN A 44 -5.15 -12.28 -24.58
C ASN A 44 -5.01 -12.46 -23.06
N ARG A 45 -6.15 -12.63 -22.39
CA ARG A 45 -6.25 -12.79 -20.93
C ARG A 45 -5.51 -14.01 -20.36
N ARG A 46 -5.17 -15.01 -21.19
CA ARG A 46 -4.45 -16.22 -20.74
C ARG A 46 -2.93 -16.03 -20.69
N LEU A 47 -2.40 -15.01 -21.36
CA LEU A 47 -0.96 -14.79 -21.48
C LEU A 47 -0.39 -14.03 -20.27
N VAL A 48 -1.13 -13.03 -19.78
CA VAL A 48 -0.71 -12.14 -18.69
C VAL A 48 -1.92 -11.76 -17.83
N PRO A 49 -1.77 -11.60 -16.50
CA PRO A 49 -2.82 -11.11 -15.62
C PRO A 49 -3.02 -9.60 -15.73
N THR A 50 -4.12 -9.07 -15.20
CA THR A 50 -4.29 -7.62 -15.01
C THR A 50 -3.27 -7.07 -14.00
N PRO A 51 -2.88 -5.80 -14.09
CA PRO A 51 -2.17 -5.10 -13.01
C PRO A 51 -2.94 -5.18 -11.69
N CYS A 52 -2.22 -5.06 -10.57
CA CYS A 52 -2.83 -5.12 -9.24
C CYS A 52 -3.06 -3.70 -8.67
N CYS A 53 -4.15 -3.52 -7.91
CA CYS A 53 -4.41 -2.29 -7.17
C CYS A 53 -3.58 -2.32 -5.87
N VAL A 54 -2.57 -1.45 -5.78
CA VAL A 54 -1.61 -1.43 -4.68
C VAL A 54 -1.32 0.00 -4.20
N PRO A 55 -0.80 0.18 -2.98
CA PRO A 55 -0.37 1.50 -2.50
C PRO A 55 0.69 2.11 -3.41
N THR A 56 0.52 3.39 -3.74
CA THR A 56 1.48 4.17 -4.53
C THR A 56 2.17 5.25 -3.72
N GLU A 57 1.55 5.67 -2.63
CA GLU A 57 2.11 6.60 -1.65
C GLU A 57 1.73 6.11 -0.26
N LEU A 58 2.72 6.09 0.63
CA LEU A 58 2.52 5.72 2.02
C LEU A 58 3.14 6.77 2.94
N SER A 59 2.49 7.00 4.08
CA SER A 59 2.99 7.88 5.12
C SER A 59 3.44 7.10 6.35
N ALA A 60 4.14 7.81 7.24
CA ALA A 60 4.72 7.25 8.44
C ALA A 60 3.84 7.53 9.66
N ILE A 61 3.93 6.67 10.68
CA ILE A 61 3.37 6.93 12.01
C ILE A 61 4.47 6.94 13.06
N SER A 62 4.29 7.73 14.11
CA SER A 62 5.12 7.65 15.32
C SER A 62 4.48 6.72 16.33
N MET A 63 5.27 5.78 16.83
CA MET A 63 4.86 4.77 17.80
C MET A 63 5.70 4.90 19.06
N LEU A 64 5.03 4.93 20.21
CA LEU A 64 5.62 4.84 21.53
C LEU A 64 5.44 3.41 22.03
N TYR A 65 6.54 2.72 22.34
CA TYR A 65 6.50 1.33 22.77
C TYR A 65 7.60 1.02 23.80
N ILE A 66 7.42 -0.08 24.52
CA ILE A 66 8.41 -0.62 25.47
C ILE A 66 9.22 -1.68 24.71
N ASP A 67 10.54 -1.49 24.63
CA ASP A 67 11.44 -2.45 23.98
C ASP A 67 11.77 -3.67 24.86
N GLU A 68 12.55 -4.60 24.34
CA GLU A 68 12.93 -5.84 25.05
C GLU A 68 13.71 -5.61 26.35
N THR A 69 14.28 -4.40 26.54
CA THR A 69 15.00 -4.01 27.76
C THR A 69 14.11 -3.35 28.80
N GLY A 70 12.82 -3.16 28.49
CA GLY A 70 11.88 -2.41 29.32
C GLY A 70 11.98 -0.89 29.13
N THR A 71 12.70 -0.41 28.11
CA THR A 71 12.89 1.02 27.86
C THR A 71 11.75 1.58 27.00
N VAL A 72 11.27 2.78 27.35
CA VAL A 72 10.27 3.49 26.55
C VAL A 72 10.94 4.15 25.35
N VAL A 73 10.54 3.75 24.13
CA VAL A 73 11.11 4.20 22.86
C VAL A 73 10.03 4.90 22.03
N LEU A 74 10.33 6.11 21.57
CA LEU A 74 9.55 6.79 20.53
C LEU A 74 10.24 6.60 19.18
N ARG A 75 9.54 5.98 18.22
CA ARG A 75 10.09 5.72 16.88
C ARG A 75 9.08 5.99 15.79
N THR A 76 9.54 6.56 14.69
CA THR A 76 8.75 6.73 13.48
C THR A 76 8.95 5.55 12.54
N TYR A 77 7.86 4.88 12.18
CA TYR A 77 7.82 3.78 11.22
C TYR A 77 7.27 4.29 9.89
N LYS A 78 8.06 4.13 8.84
CA LYS A 78 7.67 4.49 7.46
C LYS A 78 6.71 3.46 6.89
N ASP A 79 5.99 3.86 5.86
CA ASP A 79 5.15 3.00 5.03
C ASP A 79 4.05 2.26 5.81
N MET A 80 3.45 2.95 6.79
CA MET A 80 2.47 2.37 7.71
C MET A 80 1.02 2.70 7.31
N VAL A 81 0.78 3.82 6.62
CA VAL A 81 -0.55 4.32 6.23
C VAL A 81 -0.58 4.53 4.72
N VAL A 82 -1.62 4.01 4.06
CA VAL A 82 -1.83 4.22 2.62
C VAL A 82 -2.45 5.59 2.38
N GLU A 83 -1.78 6.42 1.57
CA GLU A 83 -2.26 7.75 1.18
C GLU A 83 -2.90 7.75 -0.22
N SER A 84 -2.37 6.92 -1.12
CA SER A 84 -2.94 6.75 -2.46
C SER A 84 -2.75 5.34 -3.00
N CYS A 85 -3.66 4.94 -3.89
CA CYS A 85 -3.65 3.66 -4.59
C CYS A 85 -3.48 3.85 -6.10
N GLY A 86 -2.91 2.86 -6.76
CA GLY A 86 -2.78 2.84 -8.21
C GLY A 86 -2.60 1.44 -8.77
N CYS A 87 -2.54 1.35 -10.09
CA CYS A 87 -2.36 0.08 -10.80
C CYS A 87 -0.88 -0.14 -11.14
N ARG A 88 -0.31 -1.26 -10.69
CA ARG A 88 1.10 -1.62 -10.88
C ARG A 88 1.26 -2.98 -11.56
#